data_AF-A0A4Y8LNC6-F1
#
_entry.id   AF-A0A4Y8LNC6-F1
#
_cell.length_a   1.000
_cell.length_b   1.000
_cell.length_c   1.000
_cell.angle_alpha   90.00
_cell.angle_beta   90.00
_cell.angle_gamma   90.00
#
_symmetry.space_group_name_H-M   'P 1'
#
loop_
_entity.id
_entity.type
_entity.pdbx_description
1 polymer ?
#
loop_
_entity_poly.entity_id
_entity_poly.type
_entity_poly.pdbx_seq_one_letter_code
_entity_poly.pdbx_strand_id
1 'polypeptide(L)'
;MLLDPMGKVLFMEICKRLRDNKWTVDDHQFYKDEDVTEAIFALPDYLVEREDDPELEKNMAVVKYAGDSKKMKENQIDGVLLKFYTKRLKALGLYEAIANIELFQHKNNSTTVEFFVDEVFANEEVQKWFEALFSNLDQQMTDIYGDEIREIPIVLLPKKLHDLPLHTS
;
A
#
# COMPACT_ATOMS: atom_id res chain seq x y z
N MET A 1 -5.49 3.75 -29.14
CA MET A 1 -4.65 3.81 -27.92
C MET A 1 -5.32 2.92 -26.91
N LEU A 2 -4.66 1.85 -26.45
CA LEU A 2 -5.19 1.07 -25.33
C LEU A 2 -5.10 1.97 -24.09
N LEU A 3 -6.25 2.28 -23.49
CA LEU A 3 -6.32 2.96 -22.21
C LEU A 3 -5.67 2.03 -21.18
N ASP A 4 -4.68 2.52 -20.43
CA ASP A 4 -4.20 1.81 -19.25
C ASP A 4 -5.39 1.48 -18.35
N PRO A 5 -5.47 0.25 -17.80
CA PRO A 5 -6.57 -0.13 -16.92
C PRO A 5 -6.71 0.88 -15.77
N MET A 6 -7.94 1.33 -15.54
CA MET A 6 -8.25 2.22 -14.41
C MET A 6 -7.70 1.61 -13.12
N GLY A 7 -7.02 2.42 -12.31
CA GLY A 7 -6.39 1.95 -11.06
C GLY A 7 -5.01 1.31 -11.21
N LYS A 8 -4.53 0.88 -12.40
CA LYS A 8 -3.19 0.26 -12.53
C LYS A 8 -2.07 1.20 -12.11
N VAL A 9 -2.09 2.42 -12.65
CA VAL A 9 -1.10 3.45 -12.28
C VAL A 9 -1.18 3.76 -10.80
N LEU A 10 -2.39 3.92 -10.26
CA LEU A 10 -2.59 4.19 -8.84
C LEU A 10 -2.04 3.08 -7.94
N PHE A 11 -2.33 1.81 -8.25
CA PHE A 11 -1.80 0.65 -7.55
C PHE A 11 -0.27 0.69 -7.49
N MET A 12 0.37 0.93 -8.65
CA MET A 12 1.81 1.01 -8.75
C MET A 12 2.41 2.15 -7.94
N GLU A 13 1.80 3.33 -8.00
CA GLU A 13 2.28 4.51 -7.25
C GLU A 13 2.13 4.32 -5.75
N ILE A 14 1.03 3.72 -5.27
CA ILE A 14 0.87 3.36 -3.85
C ILE A 14 1.97 2.39 -3.42
N CYS A 15 2.22 1.34 -4.21
CA CYS A 15 3.27 0.36 -3.89
C CYS A 15 4.67 0.99 -3.86
N LYS A 16 4.97 1.90 -4.80
CA LYS A 16 6.23 2.65 -4.81
C LYS A 16 6.38 3.53 -3.57
N ARG A 17 5.35 4.27 -3.18
CA ARG A 17 5.42 5.13 -1.99
C ARG A 17 5.56 4.35 -0.69
N LEU A 18 4.85 3.23 -0.54
CA LEU A 18 5.05 2.33 0.59
C LEU A 18 6.49 1.79 0.65
N ARG A 19 7.03 1.36 -0.50
CA ARG A 19 8.45 0.96 -0.61
C ARG A 19 9.40 2.09 -0.22
N ASP A 20 9.15 3.32 -0.69
CA ASP A 20 10.00 4.47 -0.40
C ASP A 20 9.95 4.86 1.08
N ASN A 21 8.80 4.61 1.74
CA ASN A 21 8.62 4.64 3.20
C ASN A 21 9.28 3.46 3.93
N LYS A 22 10.04 2.61 3.22
CA LYS A 22 10.75 1.42 3.74
C LYS A 22 9.85 0.24 4.12
N TRP A 23 8.61 0.21 3.62
CA TRP A 23 7.73 -0.93 3.83
C TRP A 23 8.17 -2.07 2.91
N THR A 24 8.25 -3.26 3.45
CA THR A 24 8.66 -4.47 2.77
C THR A 24 7.43 -5.20 2.25
N VAL A 25 7.53 -5.85 1.09
CA VAL A 25 6.44 -6.67 0.57
C VAL A 25 6.76 -8.14 0.84
N ASP A 26 5.77 -8.94 1.23
CA ASP A 26 5.93 -10.39 1.23
C ASP A 26 6.02 -10.87 -0.23
N ASP A 27 7.21 -11.24 -0.65
CA ASP A 27 7.54 -11.54 -2.05
C ASP A 27 7.13 -12.96 -2.48
N HIS A 28 6.76 -13.85 -1.54
CA HIS A 28 6.39 -15.25 -1.82
C HIS A 28 5.23 -15.38 -2.81
N GLN A 29 4.26 -14.46 -2.76
CA GLN A 29 3.12 -14.42 -3.69
C GLN A 29 3.52 -14.02 -5.12
N PHE A 30 4.62 -13.30 -5.29
CA PHE A 30 5.11 -12.83 -6.60
C PHE A 30 5.97 -13.86 -7.33
N TYR A 31 6.39 -14.94 -6.66
CA TYR A 31 7.08 -16.05 -7.32
C TYR A 31 6.12 -17.01 -8.04
N LYS A 32 4.81 -16.95 -7.75
CA LYS A 32 3.78 -17.74 -8.43
C LYS A 32 3.51 -17.19 -9.82
N ASP A 33 3.10 -18.05 -10.75
CA ASP A 33 2.81 -17.68 -12.15
C ASP A 33 1.35 -17.21 -12.33
N GLU A 34 0.89 -16.40 -11.37
CA GLU A 34 -0.46 -15.88 -11.29
C GLU A 34 -0.43 -14.35 -11.36
N ASP A 35 -1.51 -13.74 -11.83
CA ASP A 35 -1.64 -12.29 -11.87
C ASP A 35 -1.62 -11.72 -10.45
N VAL A 36 -0.80 -10.71 -10.23
CA VAL A 36 -0.72 -10.02 -8.93
C VAL A 36 -1.94 -9.10 -8.80
N THR A 37 -2.91 -9.50 -7.99
CA THR A 37 -4.08 -8.66 -7.68
C THR A 37 -4.00 -7.99 -6.32
N GLU A 38 -3.02 -8.37 -5.51
CA GLU A 38 -2.82 -7.94 -4.13
C GLU A 38 -1.33 -7.87 -3.80
N ALA A 39 -0.95 -6.88 -2.99
CA ALA A 39 0.38 -6.70 -2.44
C ALA A 39 0.25 -6.46 -0.93
N ILE A 40 0.91 -7.30 -0.13
CA ILE A 40 0.87 -7.25 1.33
C ILE A 40 2.20 -6.66 1.81
N PHE A 41 2.09 -5.57 2.56
CA PHE A 41 3.23 -4.83 3.08
C PHE A 41 3.39 -5.02 4.58
N ALA A 42 4.64 -5.16 5.01
CA ALA A 42 5.10 -5.20 6.39
C ALA A 42 6.17 -4.11 6.60
N LEU A 43 6.64 -3.93 7.82
CA LEU A 43 7.87 -3.18 8.10
C LEU A 43 9.01 -4.18 8.39
N PRO A 44 10.28 -3.79 8.18
CA PRO A 44 11.42 -4.63 8.52
C PRO A 44 11.37 -5.08 9.99
N ASP A 45 11.68 -6.36 10.25
CA ASP A 45 11.54 -6.96 11.59
C ASP A 45 12.26 -6.13 12.66
N TYR A 46 13.47 -5.58 12.41
CA TYR A 46 14.19 -4.77 13.41
C TYR A 46 13.52 -3.43 13.80
N LEU A 47 12.64 -2.87 12.96
CA LEU A 47 11.82 -1.69 13.32
C LEU A 47 10.64 -2.07 14.21
N VAL A 48 10.24 -3.34 14.14
CA VAL A 48 9.06 -3.92 14.77
C VAL A 48 9.44 -4.68 16.06
N GLU A 49 10.65 -5.22 16.13
CA GLU A 49 11.24 -5.93 17.28
C GLU A 49 11.50 -5.01 18.47
N ARG A 50 11.50 -3.69 18.29
CA ARG A 50 11.52 -2.73 19.41
C ARG A 50 10.27 -2.81 20.31
N GLU A 51 9.19 -3.43 19.84
CA GLU A 51 7.88 -3.51 20.54
C GLU A 51 7.59 -4.87 21.21
N ASP A 52 8.46 -5.87 21.09
CA ASP A 52 8.45 -7.16 21.85
C ASP A 52 7.07 -7.85 22.01
N ASP A 53 6.21 -7.85 20.98
CA ASP A 53 4.93 -8.59 20.97
C ASP A 53 4.81 -9.52 19.74
N PRO A 54 4.97 -10.85 19.94
CA PRO A 54 4.87 -11.87 18.89
C PRO A 54 3.43 -12.17 18.44
N GLU A 55 2.39 -11.68 19.12
CA GLU A 55 0.98 -11.88 18.74
C GLU A 55 0.44 -10.82 17.76
N LEU A 56 1.24 -9.81 17.44
CA LEU A 56 0.83 -8.75 16.53
C LEU A 56 1.06 -9.17 15.06
N GLU A 57 -0.02 -9.16 14.26
CA GLU A 57 0.02 -9.41 12.80
C GLU A 57 1.21 -8.68 12.16
N LYS A 58 2.02 -9.40 11.36
CA LYS A 58 3.18 -8.81 10.65
C LYS A 58 2.76 -7.85 9.53
N ASN A 59 1.53 -7.98 9.05
CA ASN A 59 1.01 -7.20 7.95
C ASN A 59 0.61 -5.80 8.45
N MET A 60 1.14 -4.78 7.78
CA MET A 60 0.91 -3.38 8.10
C MET A 60 -0.09 -2.75 7.13
N ALA A 61 0.04 -3.08 5.85
CA ALA A 61 -0.89 -2.63 4.82
C ALA A 61 -1.13 -3.68 3.73
N VAL A 62 -2.23 -3.53 3.02
CA VAL A 62 -2.57 -4.31 1.83
C VAL A 62 -3.04 -3.36 0.75
N VAL A 63 -2.47 -3.49 -0.44
CA VAL A 63 -2.94 -2.82 -1.65
C VAL A 63 -3.52 -3.88 -2.56
N LYS A 64 -4.77 -3.73 -3.00
CA LYS A 64 -5.39 -4.69 -3.91
C LYS A 64 -6.27 -4.01 -4.94
N TYR A 65 -6.44 -4.64 -6.09
CA TYR A 65 -7.50 -4.24 -7.01
C TYR A 65 -8.86 -4.58 -6.41
N ALA A 66 -9.83 -3.71 -6.66
CA ALA A 66 -11.23 -3.92 -6.30
C ALA A 66 -12.04 -4.34 -7.54
N GLY A 67 -12.99 -5.25 -7.33
CA GLY A 67 -13.90 -5.75 -8.35
C GLY A 67 -14.02 -7.28 -8.38
N ASP A 68 -14.78 -7.79 -9.34
CA ASP A 68 -14.99 -9.22 -9.51
C ASP A 68 -13.74 -9.90 -10.11
N SER A 69 -13.26 -10.97 -9.48
CA SER A 69 -12.10 -11.75 -9.93
C SER A 69 -12.16 -12.21 -11.40
N LYS A 70 -13.34 -12.46 -11.96
CA LYS A 70 -13.54 -12.82 -13.37
C LYS A 70 -13.41 -11.59 -14.28
N LYS A 71 -13.90 -10.44 -13.83
CA LYS A 71 -13.82 -9.16 -14.55
C LYS A 71 -12.40 -8.58 -14.54
N MET A 72 -11.65 -8.79 -13.46
CA MET A 72 -10.24 -8.40 -13.37
C MET A 72 -9.38 -9.08 -14.44
N LYS A 73 -9.66 -10.36 -14.76
CA LYS A 73 -9.01 -11.07 -15.88
C LYS A 73 -9.30 -10.48 -17.25
N GLU A 74 -10.37 -9.68 -17.35
CA GLU A 74 -10.76 -8.93 -18.55
C GLU A 74 -10.32 -7.45 -18.47
N ASN A 75 -9.40 -7.10 -17.55
CA ASN A 75 -8.92 -5.74 -17.26
C ASN A 75 -10.03 -4.76 -16.81
N GLN A 76 -11.15 -5.27 -16.31
CA GLN A 76 -12.20 -4.47 -15.69
C GLN A 76 -11.94 -4.40 -14.18
N ILE A 77 -11.28 -3.31 -13.79
CA ILE A 77 -10.93 -2.99 -12.41
C ILE A 77 -11.86 -1.87 -11.94
N ASP A 78 -12.55 -2.07 -10.82
CA ASP A 78 -13.48 -1.09 -10.27
C ASP A 78 -12.73 0.01 -9.49
N GLY A 79 -11.52 -0.27 -9.01
CA GLY A 79 -10.66 0.69 -8.31
C GLY A 79 -9.50 0.02 -7.59
N VAL A 80 -8.88 0.76 -6.66
CA VAL A 80 -7.82 0.27 -5.78
C VAL A 80 -8.27 0.41 -4.33
N LEU A 81 -8.11 -0.68 -3.57
CA LEU A 81 -8.28 -0.68 -2.13
C LEU A 81 -6.91 -0.63 -1.45
N LEU A 82 -6.72 0.36 -0.58
CA LEU A 82 -5.60 0.44 0.35
C LEU A 82 -6.12 0.23 1.78
N LYS A 83 -5.67 -0.84 2.43
CA LYS A 83 -6.04 -1.21 3.79
C LYS A 83 -4.84 -1.12 4.70
N PHE A 84 -5.03 -0.55 5.87
CA PHE A 84 -4.04 -0.43 6.95
C PHE A 84 -4.53 -1.18 8.19
N TYR A 85 -3.66 -1.97 8.83
CA TYR A 85 -3.96 -2.68 10.07
C TYR A 85 -3.61 -1.83 11.29
N THR A 86 -4.61 -1.43 12.05
CA THR A 86 -4.45 -0.40 13.08
C THR A 86 -3.67 -0.88 14.31
N LYS A 87 -3.71 -2.17 14.65
CA LYS A 87 -3.11 -2.70 15.89
C LYS A 87 -1.60 -2.41 15.93
N ARG A 88 -0.86 -2.78 14.89
CA ARG A 88 0.57 -2.47 14.76
C ARG A 88 0.84 -0.99 14.49
N LEU A 89 0.02 -0.32 13.69
CA LEU A 89 0.22 1.10 13.43
C LEU A 89 0.10 1.95 14.69
N LYS A 90 -0.76 1.57 15.64
CA LYS A 90 -0.86 2.24 16.94
C LYS A 90 0.36 1.98 17.80
N ALA A 91 0.83 0.73 17.85
CA ALA A 91 2.06 0.34 18.54
C ALA A 91 3.27 1.17 18.05
N LEU A 92 3.39 1.32 16.73
CA LEU A 92 4.46 2.09 16.11
C LEU A 92 4.21 3.61 16.07
N GLY A 93 3.12 4.12 16.63
CA GLY A 93 2.80 5.56 16.59
C GLY A 93 2.50 6.13 15.20
N LEU A 94 2.18 5.28 14.21
CA LEU A 94 1.87 5.65 12.82
C LEU A 94 0.38 5.81 12.54
N TYR A 95 -0.48 5.36 13.46
CA TYR A 95 -1.93 5.37 13.27
C TYR A 95 -2.50 6.76 12.96
N GLU A 96 -2.05 7.79 13.67
CA GLU A 96 -2.54 9.17 13.50
C GLU A 96 -2.19 9.77 12.13
N ALA A 97 -1.09 9.33 11.51
CA ALA A 97 -0.71 9.77 10.16
C ALA A 97 -1.72 9.31 9.08
N ILE A 98 -2.45 8.22 9.35
CA ILE A 98 -3.41 7.61 8.43
C ILE A 98 -4.84 7.95 8.82
N ALA A 99 -5.18 7.86 10.11
CA ALA A 99 -6.57 7.95 10.58
C ALA A 99 -7.21 9.33 10.38
N ASN A 100 -6.39 10.38 10.24
CA ASN A 100 -6.84 11.76 10.02
C ASN A 100 -7.10 12.09 8.54
N ILE A 101 -6.84 11.16 7.62
CA ILE A 101 -7.14 11.31 6.20
C ILE A 101 -8.56 10.82 5.92
N GLU A 102 -9.50 11.73 5.65
CA GLU A 102 -10.91 11.38 5.40
C GLU A 102 -11.21 11.09 3.93
N LEU A 103 -10.48 11.73 3.01
CA LEU A 103 -10.72 11.61 1.57
C LEU A 103 -10.50 10.15 1.11
N PHE A 104 -11.44 9.61 0.32
CA PHE A 104 -11.52 8.21 -0.11
C PHE A 104 -11.59 7.15 1.02
N GLN A 105 -11.70 7.56 2.28
CA GLN A 105 -11.84 6.62 3.39
C GLN A 105 -13.23 5.97 3.36
N HIS A 106 -13.29 4.66 3.17
CA HIS A 106 -14.56 3.92 3.11
C HIS A 106 -14.86 3.16 4.41
N LYS A 107 -13.85 2.91 5.25
CA LYS A 107 -14.00 2.23 6.54
C LYS A 107 -12.90 2.63 7.50
N ASN A 108 -13.27 2.90 8.74
CA ASN A 108 -12.34 3.14 9.84
C ASN A 108 -12.92 2.52 11.12
N ASN A 109 -12.21 1.55 11.68
CA ASN A 109 -12.63 0.86 12.90
C ASN A 109 -11.44 0.49 13.78
N SER A 110 -11.70 -0.22 14.88
CA SER A 110 -10.67 -0.61 15.85
C SER A 110 -9.54 -1.44 15.26
N THR A 111 -9.74 -2.11 14.13
CA THR A 111 -8.81 -3.06 13.51
C THR A 111 -8.21 -2.59 12.19
N THR A 112 -8.90 -1.72 11.45
CA THR A 112 -8.54 -1.38 10.07
C THR A 112 -8.95 0.04 9.70
N VAL A 113 -8.11 0.71 8.91
CA VAL A 113 -8.49 1.88 8.10
C VAL A 113 -8.39 1.48 6.64
N GLU A 114 -9.44 1.72 5.85
CA GLU A 114 -9.53 1.29 4.46
C GLU A 114 -9.94 2.48 3.57
N PHE A 115 -9.18 2.67 2.49
CA PHE A 115 -9.40 3.65 1.44
C PHE A 115 -9.76 2.94 0.15
N PHE A 116 -10.79 3.42 -0.53
CA PHE A 116 -11.20 2.91 -1.84
C PHE A 116 -11.22 4.05 -2.85
N VAL A 117 -10.46 3.89 -3.93
CA VAL A 117 -10.33 4.88 -5.00
C VAL A 117 -10.74 4.23 -6.31
N ASP A 118 -11.86 4.66 -6.86
CA ASP A 118 -12.40 4.25 -8.16
C ASP A 118 -12.04 5.20 -9.30
N GLU A 119 -11.13 6.14 -9.04
CA GLU A 119 -10.70 7.15 -9.99
C GLU A 119 -9.28 6.92 -10.53
N VAL A 120 -8.96 7.56 -11.66
CA VAL A 120 -7.62 7.50 -12.25
C VAL A 120 -6.61 8.30 -11.43
N PHE A 121 -5.36 7.86 -11.42
CA PHE A 121 -4.28 8.56 -10.70
C PHE A 121 -4.15 10.03 -11.12
N ALA A 122 -4.37 10.35 -12.40
CA ALA A 122 -4.26 11.73 -12.90
C ALA A 122 -5.35 12.70 -12.38
N ASN A 123 -6.36 12.21 -11.65
CA ASN A 123 -7.35 13.07 -11.02
C ASN A 123 -6.70 13.91 -9.89
N GLU A 124 -7.04 15.20 -9.84
CA GLU A 124 -6.50 16.14 -8.86
C GLU A 124 -6.82 15.77 -7.40
N GLU A 125 -8.02 15.28 -7.11
CA GLU A 125 -8.40 14.82 -5.77
C GLU A 125 -7.60 13.58 -5.37
N VAL A 126 -7.38 12.64 -6.32
CA VAL A 126 -6.54 11.47 -6.09
C VAL A 126 -5.10 11.89 -5.80
N GLN A 127 -4.52 12.83 -6.56
CA GLN A 127 -3.19 13.37 -6.29
C GLN A 127 -3.10 14.02 -4.91
N LYS A 128 -4.06 14.88 -4.55
CA LYS A 128 -4.10 15.55 -3.24
C LYS A 128 -4.19 14.56 -2.08
N TRP A 129 -5.07 13.57 -2.19
CA TRP A 129 -5.19 12.50 -1.20
C TRP A 129 -3.87 11.73 -1.07
N PHE A 130 -3.30 11.33 -2.20
CA PHE A 130 -2.08 10.54 -2.26
C PHE A 130 -0.91 11.29 -1.62
N GLU A 131 -0.72 12.55 -1.98
CA GLU A 131 0.31 13.41 -1.39
C GLU A 131 0.11 13.60 0.11
N ALA A 132 -1.13 13.87 0.57
CA ALA A 132 -1.42 14.07 1.98
C ALA A 132 -1.14 12.81 2.80
N LEU A 133 -1.62 11.64 2.35
CA LEU A 133 -1.42 10.37 3.04
C LEU A 133 0.06 10.03 3.19
N PHE A 134 0.82 10.09 2.09
CA PHE A 134 2.22 9.67 2.12
C PHE A 134 3.14 10.71 2.74
N SER A 135 2.86 12.01 2.63
CA SER A 135 3.64 13.03 3.33
C SER A 135 3.47 12.94 4.84
N ASN A 136 2.25 12.66 5.33
CA ASN A 136 2.00 12.47 6.76
C ASN A 136 2.72 11.22 7.28
N LEU A 137 2.69 10.12 6.51
CA LEU A 137 3.42 8.90 6.84
C LEU A 137 4.94 9.13 6.86
N ASP A 138 5.49 9.79 5.83
CA ASP A 138 6.91 10.10 5.72
C ASP A 138 7.39 10.95 6.92
N GLN A 139 6.60 11.98 7.28
CA GLN A 139 6.89 12.85 8.41
C GLN A 139 6.86 12.08 9.73
N GLN A 140 5.81 11.31 9.98
CA GLN A 140 5.66 10.55 11.22
C GLN A 140 6.77 9.50 11.37
N MET A 141 7.09 8.80 10.29
CA MET A 141 8.21 7.85 10.25
C MET A 141 9.55 8.53 10.57
N THR A 142 9.78 9.73 10.03
CA THR A 142 10.98 10.53 10.33
C THR A 142 11.00 10.97 11.79
N ASP A 143 9.87 11.36 12.36
CA ASP A 143 9.77 11.81 13.75
C ASP A 143 10.03 10.66 14.76
N ILE A 144 9.62 9.43 14.42
CA ILE A 144 9.82 8.26 15.29
C ILE A 144 11.25 7.70 15.18
N TYR A 145 11.76 7.56 13.96
CA TYR A 145 13.01 6.84 13.69
C TYR A 145 14.20 7.75 13.40
N GLY A 146 14.00 9.06 13.25
CA GLY A 146 15.05 10.02 12.96
C GLY A 146 15.82 9.71 11.68
N ASP A 147 17.11 10.06 11.65
CA ASP A 147 17.97 9.79 10.50
C ASP A 147 18.24 8.29 10.28
N GLU A 148 17.99 7.41 11.26
CA GLU A 148 18.16 5.95 11.13
C GLU A 148 17.30 5.39 9.98
N ILE A 149 16.17 6.02 9.66
CA ILE A 149 15.30 5.62 8.55
C ILE A 149 15.99 5.70 7.18
N ARG A 150 16.97 6.60 7.04
CA ARG A 150 17.72 6.80 5.79
C ARG A 150 18.70 5.67 5.54
N GLU A 151 19.21 5.05 6.61
CA GLU A 151 20.15 3.93 6.55
C GLU A 151 19.44 2.60 6.22
N ILE A 152 18.11 2.57 6.34
CA ILE A 152 17.29 1.40 5.99
C ILE A 152 17.37 1.15 4.48
N PRO A 153 17.86 -0.03 4.05
CA PRO A 153 17.90 -0.37 2.64
C PRO A 153 16.48 -0.40 2.07
N ILE A 154 16.30 0.22 0.92
CA ILE A 154 15.05 0.12 0.17
C ILE A 154 14.96 -1.32 -0.35
N VAL A 155 13.97 -2.08 0.13
CA VAL A 155 13.68 -3.39 -0.43
C VAL A 155 13.14 -3.19 -1.84
N LEU A 156 13.77 -3.84 -2.82
CA LEU A 156 13.32 -3.76 -4.21
C LEU A 156 11.95 -4.44 -4.34
N LEU A 157 10.99 -3.76 -4.97
CA LEU A 157 9.72 -4.39 -5.32
C LEU A 157 9.99 -5.55 -6.31
N PRO A 158 9.32 -6.70 -6.16
CA PRO A 158 9.42 -7.80 -7.11
C PRO A 158 9.12 -7.32 -8.53
N LYS A 159 9.90 -7.79 -9.52
CA LYS A 159 9.71 -7.42 -10.93
C LYS A 159 8.29 -7.68 -11.41
N LYS A 160 7.66 -8.79 -10.97
CA LYS A 160 6.27 -9.12 -11.31
C LYS A 160 5.24 -8.08 -10.87
N LEU A 161 5.54 -7.29 -9.83
CA LEU A 161 4.69 -6.18 -9.40
C LEU A 161 4.76 -5.02 -10.41
N HIS A 162 5.94 -4.79 -11.00
CA HIS A 162 6.12 -3.86 -12.13
C HIS A 162 5.57 -4.42 -13.45
N ASP A 163 5.62 -5.74 -13.62
CA ASP A 163 5.20 -6.48 -14.82
C ASP A 163 3.77 -7.03 -14.71
N LEU A 164 2.86 -6.27 -14.09
CA LEU A 164 1.41 -6.58 -14.12
C LEU A 164 0.94 -6.68 -15.58
N PRO A 165 0.12 -7.70 -15.94
CA PRO A 165 -0.21 -7.98 -17.32
C PRO A 165 -0.72 -6.71 -18.02
N LEU A 166 0.09 -6.19 -18.93
CA LEU A 166 -0.44 -5.52 -20.10
C LEU A 166 -0.85 -6.69 -20.97
N HIS A 167 -2.12 -7.11 -20.92
CA HIS A 167 -2.60 -8.05 -21.93
C HIS A 167 -2.48 -7.34 -23.28
N THR A 168 -1.34 -7.53 -23.95
CA THR A 168 -1.19 -7.34 -25.38
C THR A 168 -1.92 -8.51 -26.00
N SER A 169 -3.19 -8.29 -26.33
CA SER A 169 -3.89 -9.03 -27.38
C SER A 169 -3.17 -8.86 -28.71
#